data_AF-A0A0C2W5G5-F1
#
_entry.id   AF-A0A0C2W5G5-F1
#
_cell.length_a   1.000
_cell.length_b   1.000
_cell.length_c   1.000
_cell.angle_alpha   90.00
_cell.angle_beta   90.00
_cell.angle_gamma   90.00
#
_symmetry.space_group_name_H-M   'P 1'
#
loop_
_entity.id
_entity.type
_entity.pdbx_description
1 polymer ?
#
loop_
_entity_poly.entity_id
_entity_poly.type
_entity_poly.pdbx_seq_one_letter_code
_entity_poly.pdbx_strand_id
1 'polypeptide(L)'
;MKKLLTIFGSISLISMTSITSIACKNINSSKKEEQSSKEKEKNKQGDDAKDSGEQADEPKKDPEKPKRTKEQNFELIKKYGAEVFSLLESSKDKFEELYKKPENSELLKLVTDIGQLYQKLGGLTTIDEFEKKFKSEYEKNKDLSKSFDEFANEIFKQWDKAVIEYEKERNNILMLLNS
;
A
#
# COMPACT_ATOMS: atom_id res chain seq x y z
N MET A 1 6.93 -19.66 19.46
CA MET A 1 5.81 -19.73 18.49
C MET A 1 4.53 -19.01 18.92
N LYS A 2 3.90 -19.25 20.09
CA LYS A 2 2.59 -18.62 20.43
C LYS A 2 2.59 -17.08 20.51
N LYS A 3 3.67 -16.45 21.01
CA LYS A 3 3.76 -14.98 21.18
C LYS A 3 3.98 -14.23 19.84
N LEU A 4 4.75 -14.80 18.91
CA LEU A 4 4.92 -14.24 17.57
C LEU A 4 3.59 -14.24 16.79
N LEU A 5 2.81 -15.31 16.91
CA LEU A 5 1.44 -15.38 16.41
C LEU A 5 0.54 -14.28 16.99
N THR A 6 0.77 -13.83 18.23
CA THR A 6 0.02 -12.71 18.83
C THR A 6 0.43 -11.35 18.25
N ILE A 7 1.71 -11.14 17.93
CA ILE A 7 2.21 -9.91 17.29
C ILE A 7 1.63 -9.75 15.88
N PHE A 8 1.52 -10.84 15.13
CA PHE A 8 0.90 -10.83 13.81
C PHE A 8 -0.63 -10.90 13.85
N GLY A 9 -1.20 -11.56 14.86
CA GLY A 9 -2.64 -11.80 15.01
C GLY A 9 -3.45 -10.59 15.46
N SER A 10 -2.84 -9.60 16.13
CA SER A 10 -3.52 -8.37 16.55
C SER A 10 -3.77 -7.36 15.41
N ILE A 11 -3.24 -7.60 14.20
CA ILE A 11 -3.38 -6.70 13.03
C ILE A 11 -4.38 -7.28 12.00
N SER A 12 -5.05 -8.38 12.31
CA SER A 12 -5.86 -9.11 11.32
C SER A 12 -7.21 -8.45 10.93
N LEU A 13 -7.45 -7.17 11.25
CA LEU A 13 -8.75 -6.53 11.01
C LEU A 13 -8.68 -5.01 10.74
N ILE A 14 -7.70 -4.55 9.96
CA ILE A 14 -7.88 -3.30 9.23
C ILE A 14 -8.25 -3.69 7.81
N SER A 15 -9.55 -3.88 7.57
CA SER A 15 -10.10 -3.67 6.23
C SER A 15 -9.64 -2.27 5.82
N MET A 16 -8.74 -2.20 4.83
CA MET A 16 -8.27 -0.93 4.30
C MET A 16 -9.47 -0.20 3.70
N THR A 17 -10.11 0.65 4.50
CA THR A 17 -10.99 1.69 4.00
C THR A 17 -10.09 2.64 3.21
N SER A 18 -10.24 2.59 1.89
CA SER A 18 -9.58 3.51 0.97
C SER A 18 -9.71 4.93 1.51
N ILE A 19 -8.57 5.55 1.82
CA ILE A 19 -8.51 6.96 2.20
C ILE A 19 -8.91 7.75 0.94
N THR A 20 -10.18 8.08 0.81
CA THR A 20 -10.59 9.20 -0.03
C THR A 20 -10.04 10.44 0.64
N SER A 21 -8.94 10.98 0.10
CA SER A 21 -8.39 12.27 0.52
C SER A 21 -9.46 13.34 0.27
N ILE A 22 -10.28 13.64 1.28
CA ILE A 22 -11.13 14.83 1.26
C ILE A 22 -10.16 16.00 1.35
N ALA A 23 -9.95 16.65 0.21
CA ALA A 23 -9.29 17.94 0.15
C ALA A 23 -10.03 18.89 1.11
N CYS A 24 -9.40 19.23 2.23
CA CYS A 24 -9.86 20.26 3.14
C CYS A 24 -9.84 21.61 2.39
N LYS A 25 -10.94 21.93 1.69
CA LYS A 25 -11.19 23.28 1.22
C LYS A 25 -11.58 24.12 2.43
N ASN A 26 -10.61 24.87 2.91
CA ASN A 26 -10.74 25.89 3.92
C ASN A 26 -11.85 26.88 3.51
N ILE A 27 -13.00 26.85 4.17
CA ILE A 27 -14.03 27.89 4.06
C ILE A 27 -14.37 28.33 5.47
N ASN A 28 -13.56 29.26 5.97
CA ASN A 28 -13.99 30.13 7.05
C ASN A 28 -14.75 31.30 6.43
N SER A 29 -16.07 31.28 6.64
CA SER A 29 -16.96 32.41 6.92
C SER A 29 -16.69 33.79 6.26
N SER A 30 -17.67 34.31 5.51
CA SER A 30 -18.47 35.47 5.94
C SER A 30 -19.57 35.88 4.96
N LYS A 31 -20.67 36.37 5.54
CA LYS A 31 -21.99 36.77 5.03
C LYS A 31 -22.00 37.93 4.01
N LYS A 32 -22.97 37.88 3.07
CA LYS A 32 -24.06 38.88 2.78
C LYS A 32 -24.64 38.60 1.37
N GLU A 33 -25.95 38.33 1.20
CA GLU A 33 -27.02 39.31 0.87
C GLU A 33 -26.66 40.20 -0.34
N GLU A 34 -27.47 40.51 -1.36
CA GLU A 34 -28.82 40.16 -1.80
C GLU A 34 -28.98 40.85 -3.19
N GLN A 35 -29.86 40.32 -4.06
CA GLN A 35 -30.65 41.01 -5.10
C GLN A 35 -30.06 41.97 -6.19
N SER A 36 -30.38 41.58 -7.44
CA SER A 36 -31.16 42.34 -8.43
C SER A 36 -30.48 43.20 -9.53
N SER A 37 -31.01 42.94 -10.74
CA SER A 37 -31.32 43.84 -11.88
C SER A 37 -30.29 44.21 -12.96
N LYS A 38 -30.61 43.68 -14.16
CA LYS A 38 -30.76 44.35 -15.48
C LYS A 38 -29.60 45.17 -16.09
N GLU A 39 -29.17 44.64 -17.25
CA GLU A 39 -29.28 45.23 -18.60
C GLU A 39 -28.29 46.34 -19.06
N LYS A 40 -27.66 46.02 -20.22
CA LYS A 40 -27.22 46.86 -21.35
C LYS A 40 -25.83 47.53 -21.40
N GLU A 41 -25.06 46.99 -22.37
CA GLU A 41 -24.35 47.64 -23.49
C GLU A 41 -23.24 48.69 -23.28
N LYS A 42 -22.10 48.32 -23.89
CA LYS A 42 -21.25 49.05 -24.88
C LYS A 42 -19.89 49.64 -24.46
N ASN A 43 -18.88 49.12 -25.19
CA ASN A 43 -17.72 49.80 -25.81
C ASN A 43 -16.52 50.19 -24.94
N LYS A 44 -15.36 49.51 -25.10
CA LYS A 44 -14.26 49.76 -26.08
C LYS A 44 -12.90 49.25 -25.55
N GLN A 45 -12.07 48.73 -26.50
CA GLN A 45 -10.59 48.57 -26.49
C GLN A 45 -9.99 47.62 -25.42
N GLY A 46 -8.99 46.78 -25.70
CA GLY A 46 -8.15 46.58 -26.88
C GLY A 46 -7.13 45.47 -26.60
N ASP A 47 -6.48 45.03 -27.67
CA ASP A 47 -5.18 44.36 -27.79
C ASP A 47 -4.86 42.99 -27.15
N ASP A 48 -4.29 42.19 -28.06
CA ASP A 48 -3.32 41.10 -27.93
C ASP A 48 -3.75 39.68 -27.56
N ALA A 49 -3.74 38.87 -28.63
CA ALA A 49 -3.68 37.43 -28.63
C ALA A 49 -2.24 36.93 -28.42
N LYS A 50 -2.16 35.74 -27.79
CA LYS A 50 -1.04 34.79 -27.70
C LYS A 50 0.10 35.17 -26.74
N ASP A 51 0.17 34.45 -25.62
CA ASP A 51 1.17 33.38 -25.57
C ASP A 51 0.73 32.24 -24.65
N SER A 52 0.91 31.05 -25.19
CA SER A 52 0.81 29.71 -24.63
C SER A 52 1.77 29.53 -23.45
N GLY A 53 1.24 29.25 -22.26
CA GLY A 53 2.01 28.86 -21.08
C GLY A 53 1.50 27.54 -20.52
N GLU A 54 1.97 26.45 -21.12
CA GLU A 54 2.21 25.14 -20.51
C GLU A 54 1.14 24.59 -19.54
N GLN A 55 0.18 23.84 -20.09
CA GLN A 55 -0.35 22.69 -19.36
C GLN A 55 0.83 21.73 -19.12
N ALA A 56 1.36 21.75 -17.90
CA ALA A 56 2.16 20.64 -17.40
C ALA A 56 1.26 19.40 -17.41
N ASP A 57 1.37 18.61 -18.47
CA ASP A 57 0.92 17.23 -18.47
C ASP A 57 1.80 16.54 -17.41
N GLU A 58 1.30 16.49 -16.17
CA GLU A 58 1.82 15.59 -15.16
C GLU A 58 1.98 14.23 -15.85
N PRO A 59 3.16 13.61 -15.85
CA PRO A 59 3.30 12.29 -16.43
C PRO A 59 2.33 11.39 -15.67
N LYS A 60 1.25 10.99 -16.35
CA LYS A 60 0.33 9.96 -15.87
C LYS A 60 1.24 8.82 -15.43
N LYS A 61 1.39 8.63 -14.12
CA LYS A 61 2.04 7.46 -13.56
C LYS A 61 1.24 6.28 -14.09
N ASP A 62 1.77 5.67 -15.15
CA ASP A 62 1.30 4.39 -15.64
C ASP A 62 1.15 3.50 -14.40
N PRO A 63 -0.01 2.84 -14.18
CA PRO A 63 -0.20 2.00 -13.01
C PRO A 63 0.98 1.03 -12.96
N GLU A 64 1.86 1.25 -11.97
CA GLU A 64 3.21 0.70 -11.93
C GLU A 64 3.11 -0.80 -12.18
N LYS A 65 3.49 -1.22 -13.39
CA LYS A 65 3.41 -2.64 -13.76
C LYS A 65 4.36 -3.39 -12.84
N PRO A 66 3.96 -4.55 -12.30
CA PRO A 66 4.86 -5.36 -11.49
C PRO A 66 6.19 -5.56 -12.20
N LYS A 67 7.30 -5.31 -11.51
CA LYS A 67 8.64 -5.50 -12.07
C LYS A 67 8.96 -6.98 -12.25
N ARG A 68 8.29 -7.85 -11.49
CA ARG A 68 8.52 -9.29 -11.43
C ARG A 68 7.26 -10.07 -11.78
N THR A 69 7.47 -11.32 -12.19
CA THR A 69 6.41 -12.31 -12.34
C THR A 69 5.82 -12.71 -10.98
N LYS A 70 4.65 -13.33 -10.99
CA LYS A 70 3.99 -13.82 -9.77
C LYS A 70 4.83 -14.88 -9.07
N GLU A 71 5.41 -15.78 -9.86
CA GLU A 71 6.29 -16.87 -9.46
C GLU A 71 7.53 -16.32 -8.74
N GLN A 72 8.17 -15.30 -9.31
CA GLN A 72 9.32 -14.65 -8.70
C GLN A 72 8.96 -14.00 -7.37
N ASN A 73 7.84 -13.27 -7.31
CA ASN A 73 7.40 -12.65 -6.06
C ASN A 73 7.04 -13.69 -5.00
N PHE A 74 6.42 -14.81 -5.39
CA PHE A 74 6.12 -15.92 -4.50
C PHE A 74 7.39 -16.48 -3.86
N GLU A 75 8.41 -16.80 -4.66
CA GLU A 75 9.68 -17.32 -4.14
C GLU A 75 10.43 -16.30 -3.28
N LEU A 76 10.41 -15.01 -3.65
CA LEU A 76 11.02 -13.96 -2.85
C LEU A 76 10.31 -13.76 -1.51
N ILE A 77 8.98 -13.80 -1.47
CA ILE A 77 8.23 -13.74 -0.21
C ILE A 77 8.55 -14.95 0.67
N LYS A 78 8.69 -16.16 0.09
CA LYS A 78 9.14 -17.34 0.86
C LYS A 78 10.52 -17.12 1.47
N LYS A 79 11.47 -16.66 0.65
CA LYS A 79 12.85 -16.39 1.07
C LYS A 79 12.91 -15.32 2.16
N TYR A 80 12.35 -14.14 1.90
CA TYR A 80 12.40 -13.01 2.82
C TYR A 80 11.53 -13.23 4.04
N GLY A 81 10.41 -13.94 3.90
CA GLY A 81 9.59 -14.39 5.00
C GLY A 81 10.33 -15.28 5.99
N ALA A 82 11.05 -16.27 5.48
CA ALA A 82 11.89 -17.14 6.30
C ALA A 82 13.03 -16.35 6.99
N GLU A 83 13.68 -15.43 6.27
CA GLU A 83 14.71 -14.54 6.83
C GLU A 83 14.13 -13.68 7.96
N VAL A 84 13.04 -12.96 7.71
CA VAL A 84 12.34 -12.15 8.70
C VAL A 84 11.94 -12.98 9.92
N PHE A 85 11.37 -14.17 9.72
CA PHE A 85 10.94 -15.01 10.83
C PHE A 85 12.13 -15.43 11.69
N SER A 86 13.26 -15.79 11.07
CA SER A 86 14.50 -16.10 11.77
C SER A 86 15.03 -14.90 12.56
N LEU A 87 15.04 -13.71 11.96
CA LEU A 87 15.47 -12.49 12.62
C LEU A 87 14.57 -12.18 13.82
N LEU A 88 13.25 -12.21 13.65
CA LEU A 88 12.29 -11.95 14.72
C LEU A 88 12.41 -12.92 15.90
N GLU A 89 12.66 -14.20 15.66
CA GLU A 89 12.89 -15.14 16.77
C GLU A 89 14.23 -14.85 17.46
N SER A 90 15.27 -14.45 16.73
CA SER A 90 16.56 -14.07 17.32
C SER A 90 16.52 -12.77 18.13
N SER A 91 15.68 -11.81 17.73
CA SER A 91 15.56 -10.48 18.35
C SER A 91 14.40 -10.39 19.34
N LYS A 92 13.75 -11.52 19.66
CA LYS A 92 12.48 -11.59 20.39
C LYS A 92 12.45 -10.85 21.72
N ASP A 93 13.57 -10.87 22.44
CA ASP A 93 13.67 -10.23 23.76
C ASP A 93 13.77 -8.70 23.66
N LYS A 94 14.32 -8.19 22.54
CA LYS A 94 14.48 -6.76 22.27
C LYS A 94 13.35 -6.19 21.40
N PHE A 95 12.59 -7.05 20.73
CA PHE A 95 11.59 -6.64 19.73
C PHE A 95 10.54 -5.69 20.29
N GLU A 96 10.11 -5.89 21.53
CA GLU A 96 9.14 -4.99 22.19
C GLU A 96 9.72 -3.58 22.40
N GLU A 97 11.01 -3.47 22.69
CA GLU A 97 11.70 -2.18 22.84
C GLU A 97 11.89 -1.49 21.49
N LEU A 98 12.22 -2.26 20.44
CA LEU A 98 12.33 -1.76 19.08
C LEU A 98 11.00 -1.16 18.60
N TYR A 99 9.87 -1.77 18.98
CA TYR A 99 8.53 -1.31 18.61
C TYR A 99 8.11 -0.01 19.30
N LYS A 100 8.67 0.29 20.49
CA LYS A 100 8.39 1.53 21.23
C LYS A 100 9.05 2.76 20.61
N LYS A 101 10.02 2.56 19.72
CA LYS A 101 10.81 3.60 19.06
C LYS A 101 10.17 4.00 17.72
N PRO A 102 9.57 5.20 17.60
CA PRO A 102 8.86 5.61 16.38
C PRO A 102 9.77 5.67 15.15
N GLU A 103 11.07 5.93 15.32
CA GLU A 103 12.07 5.93 14.25
C GLU A 103 12.21 4.56 13.56
N ASN A 104 11.80 3.48 14.21
CA ASN A 104 11.86 2.12 13.66
C ASN A 104 10.57 1.72 12.93
N SER A 105 9.51 2.53 13.03
CA SER A 105 8.15 2.14 12.62
C SER A 105 8.06 1.70 11.16
N GLU A 106 8.72 2.39 10.24
CA GLU A 106 8.72 2.04 8.81
C GLU A 106 9.42 0.70 8.55
N LEU A 107 10.60 0.48 9.15
CA LEU A 107 11.34 -0.77 8.99
C LEU A 107 10.58 -1.95 9.61
N LEU A 108 10.01 -1.76 10.81
CA LEU A 108 9.21 -2.78 11.49
C LEU A 108 7.91 -3.08 10.75
N LYS A 109 7.33 -2.08 10.07
CA LYS A 109 6.19 -2.29 9.16
C LYS A 109 6.58 -3.18 8.00
N LEU A 110 7.71 -2.94 7.33
CA LEU A 110 8.18 -3.79 6.22
C LEU A 110 8.43 -5.23 6.67
N VAL A 111 9.06 -5.40 7.83
CA VAL A 111 9.24 -6.71 8.48
C VAL A 111 7.90 -7.39 8.71
N THR A 112 6.92 -6.65 9.22
CA THR A 112 5.57 -7.18 9.48
C THR A 112 4.86 -7.55 8.18
N ASP A 113 4.91 -6.69 7.16
CA ASP A 113 4.25 -6.91 5.87
C ASP A 113 4.79 -8.20 5.19
N ILE A 114 6.12 -8.37 5.13
CA ILE A 114 6.74 -9.60 4.59
C ILE A 114 6.39 -10.83 5.43
N GLY A 115 6.43 -10.71 6.76
CA GLY A 115 6.08 -11.81 7.67
C GLY A 115 4.62 -12.27 7.50
N GLN A 116 3.69 -11.33 7.34
CA GLN A 116 2.27 -11.65 7.09
C GLN A 116 2.06 -12.31 5.73
N LEU A 117 2.73 -11.82 4.68
CA LEU A 117 2.66 -12.44 3.36
C LEU A 117 3.16 -13.88 3.41
N TYR A 118 4.30 -14.11 4.07
CA TYR A 118 4.85 -15.44 4.27
C TYR A 118 3.92 -16.39 5.03
N GLN A 119 3.30 -15.91 6.12
CA GLN A 119 2.30 -16.70 6.86
C GLN A 119 1.09 -17.06 6.00
N LYS A 120 0.61 -16.14 5.14
CA LYS A 120 -0.48 -16.42 4.20
C LYS A 120 -0.13 -17.50 3.18
N LEU A 121 1.14 -17.62 2.81
CA LEU A 121 1.59 -18.73 1.98
C LEU A 121 1.40 -20.08 2.68
N GLY A 122 1.33 -20.14 4.02
CA GLY A 122 0.83 -21.30 4.74
C GLY A 122 1.58 -22.61 4.47
N GLY A 123 2.88 -22.53 4.15
CA GLY A 123 3.69 -23.70 3.79
C GLY A 123 3.48 -24.24 2.38
N LEU A 124 2.72 -23.54 1.53
CA LEU A 124 2.55 -23.90 0.12
C LEU A 124 3.89 -23.83 -0.61
N THR A 125 4.10 -24.79 -1.52
CA THR A 125 5.40 -24.97 -2.15
C THR A 125 5.48 -24.29 -3.50
N THR A 126 4.34 -24.11 -4.19
CA THR A 126 4.26 -23.51 -5.53
C THR A 126 3.19 -22.41 -5.60
N ILE A 127 3.33 -21.52 -6.57
CA ILE A 127 2.33 -20.48 -6.84
C ILE A 127 0.98 -21.07 -7.28
N ASP A 128 0.98 -22.18 -8.02
CA ASP A 128 -0.25 -22.84 -8.48
C ASP A 128 -1.09 -23.36 -7.31
N GLU A 129 -0.44 -23.93 -6.29
CA GLU A 129 -1.12 -24.37 -5.07
C GLU A 129 -1.74 -23.18 -4.33
N PHE A 130 -1.02 -22.06 -4.28
CA PHE A 130 -1.51 -20.81 -3.71
C PHE A 130 -2.73 -20.29 -4.49
N GLU A 131 -2.64 -20.15 -5.81
CA GLU A 131 -3.75 -19.65 -6.62
C GLU A 131 -4.98 -20.56 -6.51
N LYS A 132 -4.81 -21.89 -6.51
CA LYS A 132 -5.93 -22.85 -6.33
C LYS A 132 -6.61 -22.69 -4.97
N LYS A 133 -5.82 -22.64 -3.89
CA LYS A 133 -6.36 -22.49 -2.53
C LYS A 133 -7.04 -21.13 -2.37
N PHE A 134 -6.37 -20.08 -2.83
CA PHE A 134 -6.84 -18.70 -2.75
C PHE A 134 -8.13 -18.49 -3.54
N LYS A 135 -8.22 -19.05 -4.76
CA LYS A 135 -9.45 -19.06 -5.55
C LYS A 135 -10.59 -19.75 -4.84
N SER A 136 -10.34 -20.93 -4.26
CA SER A 136 -11.36 -21.66 -3.48
C SER A 136 -11.86 -20.86 -2.28
N GLU A 137 -10.97 -20.16 -1.57
CA GLU A 137 -11.36 -19.30 -0.43
C GLU A 137 -12.12 -18.06 -0.87
N TYR A 138 -11.70 -17.43 -1.97
CA TYR A 138 -12.39 -16.29 -2.56
C TYR A 138 -13.82 -16.64 -3.00
N GLU A 139 -14.00 -17.79 -3.67
CA GLU A 139 -15.31 -18.25 -4.14
C GLU A 139 -16.29 -18.57 -2.98
N LYS A 140 -15.77 -18.97 -1.81
CA LYS A 140 -16.58 -19.26 -0.61
C LYS A 140 -17.08 -18.01 0.12
N ASN A 141 -16.35 -16.91 0.05
CA ASN A 141 -16.60 -15.68 0.83
C ASN A 141 -17.17 -14.54 -0.02
N LYS A 142 -17.89 -14.89 -1.09
CA LYS A 142 -18.20 -14.00 -2.21
C LYS A 142 -18.97 -12.74 -1.79
N ASP A 143 -18.25 -11.62 -1.67
CA ASP A 143 -18.81 -10.27 -1.74
C ASP A 143 -18.54 -9.73 -3.16
N LEU A 144 -19.61 -9.51 -3.92
CA LEU A 144 -19.68 -9.60 -5.40
C LEU A 144 -19.09 -8.41 -6.18
N SER A 145 -18.22 -7.59 -5.58
CA SER A 145 -17.85 -6.29 -6.16
C SER A 145 -16.75 -6.32 -7.23
N LYS A 146 -15.90 -7.35 -7.27
CA LYS A 146 -14.79 -7.48 -8.23
C LYS A 146 -14.70 -8.90 -8.78
N SER A 147 -14.06 -9.08 -9.92
CA SER A 147 -13.71 -10.42 -10.41
C SER A 147 -12.54 -11.03 -9.64
N PHE A 148 -12.39 -12.36 -9.68
CA PHE A 148 -11.23 -13.03 -9.08
C PHE A 148 -9.92 -12.52 -9.70
N ASP A 149 -9.86 -12.34 -11.01
CA ASP A 149 -8.64 -11.93 -11.70
C ASP A 149 -8.22 -10.50 -11.31
N GLU A 150 -9.17 -9.57 -11.19
CA GLU A 150 -8.89 -8.22 -10.67
C GLU A 150 -8.37 -8.25 -9.25
N PHE A 151 -9.04 -9.01 -8.38
CA PHE A 151 -8.64 -9.16 -6.99
C PHE A 151 -7.25 -9.81 -6.86
N ALA A 152 -6.98 -10.88 -7.60
CA ALA A 152 -5.69 -11.55 -7.63
C ALA A 152 -4.58 -10.61 -8.12
N ASN A 153 -4.84 -9.84 -9.19
CA ASN A 153 -3.88 -8.86 -9.69
C ASN A 153 -3.55 -7.76 -8.68
N GLU A 154 -4.52 -7.30 -7.87
CA GLU A 154 -4.28 -6.36 -6.78
C GLU A 154 -3.33 -6.96 -5.72
N ILE A 155 -3.54 -8.22 -5.34
CA ILE A 155 -2.67 -8.94 -4.40
C ILE A 155 -1.24 -9.05 -4.95
N PHE A 156 -1.08 -9.45 -6.22
CA PHE A 156 0.25 -9.61 -6.80
C PHE A 156 1.00 -8.28 -6.96
N LYS A 157 0.29 -7.16 -7.20
CA LYS A 157 0.90 -5.82 -7.15
C LYS A 157 1.38 -5.47 -5.75
N GLN A 158 0.61 -5.80 -4.72
CA GLN A 158 1.03 -5.59 -3.32
C GLN A 158 2.25 -6.42 -2.96
N TRP A 159 2.32 -7.67 -3.45
CA TRP A 159 3.47 -8.53 -3.26
C TRP A 159 4.74 -7.94 -3.88
N ASP A 160 4.66 -7.50 -5.15
CA ASP A 160 5.80 -6.89 -5.84
C ASP A 160 6.29 -5.64 -5.10
N LYS A 161 5.36 -4.79 -4.65
CA LYS A 161 5.68 -3.60 -3.87
C LYS A 161 6.37 -3.94 -2.55
N ALA A 162 5.82 -4.89 -1.77
CA ALA A 162 6.41 -5.30 -0.50
C ALA A 162 7.82 -5.86 -0.69
N VAL A 163 8.04 -6.66 -1.73
CA VAL A 163 9.35 -7.19 -2.09
C VAL A 163 10.33 -6.05 -2.44
N ILE A 164 9.91 -5.08 -3.26
CA ILE A 164 10.75 -3.94 -3.63
C ILE A 164 11.16 -3.11 -2.41
N GLU A 165 10.18 -2.75 -1.56
CA GLU A 165 10.45 -1.93 -0.38
C GLU A 165 11.33 -2.67 0.63
N TYR A 166 11.10 -3.97 0.82
CA TYR A 166 11.95 -4.80 1.67
C TYR A 166 13.38 -4.88 1.15
N GLU A 167 13.58 -5.14 -0.15
CA GLU A 167 14.92 -5.22 -0.74
C GLU A 167 15.70 -3.91 -0.60
N LYS A 168 15.01 -2.77 -0.75
CA LYS A 168 15.60 -1.44 -0.58
C LYS A 168 16.11 -1.22 0.85
N GLU A 169 15.33 -1.64 1.85
CA GLU A 169 15.63 -1.38 3.27
C GLU A 169 16.28 -2.57 3.99
N ARG A 170 16.57 -3.67 3.28
CA ARG A 170 17.02 -4.93 3.86
C ARG A 170 18.21 -4.77 4.81
N ASN A 171 19.21 -4.00 4.42
CA ASN A 171 20.40 -3.79 5.26
C ASN A 171 20.06 -3.02 6.55
N ASN A 172 19.18 -2.02 6.47
CA ASN A 172 18.73 -1.26 7.64
C ASN A 172 17.93 -2.16 8.58
N ILE A 173 17.06 -3.02 8.04
CA ILE A 173 16.31 -4.04 8.79
C ILE A 173 17.27 -5.00 9.51
N LEU A 174 18.29 -5.49 8.80
CA LEU A 174 19.30 -6.40 9.38
C LEU A 174 20.08 -5.73 10.50
N MET A 175 20.48 -4.47 10.33
CA MET A 175 21.17 -3.71 11.39
C MET A 175 20.27 -3.49 12.59
N LEU A 176 18.99 -3.16 12.37
CA LEU A 176 18.03 -2.93 13.43
C LEU A 176 17.78 -4.21 14.26
N LEU A 177 17.52 -5.34 13.59
CA LEU A 177 17.13 -6.57 14.25
C LEU A 177 18.32 -7.35 14.83
N ASN A 178 19.53 -7.24 14.26
CA ASN A 178 20.72 -7.88 14.83
C ASN A 178 21.44 -7.03 15.89
N SER A 179 20.94 -5.84 16.22
CA SER A 179 21.50 -4.98 17.28
C SER A 179 21.24 -5.49 18.70
#